data_AF-A0A521QNT7-F1
#
_entry.id   AF-A0A521QNT7-F1
#
_cell.length_a   1.000
_cell.length_b   1.000
_cell.length_c   1.000
_cell.angle_alpha   90.00
_cell.angle_beta   90.00
_cell.angle_gamma   90.00
#
_symmetry.space_group_name_H-M   'P 1'
#
loop_
_entity.id
_entity.type
_entity.pdbx_description
1 polymer ?
#
loop_
_entity_poly.entity_id
_entity_poly.type
_entity_poly.pdbx_seq_one_letter_code
_entity_poly.pdbx_strand_id
1 'polypeptide(L)'
;MNTPKSRKPRRYIAPGLNADPADEEGNYEPSILQPFLAEVMGNILTLWPHIEGHMIIIFSELIGAEDVGNARLMFRSIINQKARISVMKAMLEKSPDHIETSDWYDRIIDEFAALNRIRNIYAHGLWYTHKQTQRLYLDEETDNYESRGPRREVKVAELQALAERMSAFVDALEAHFTEKGYPSVSEPSSQIQPQQSSADGPEERNPEDSPPERGPPPRSSRD
;
A
#
# COMPACT_ATOMS: atom_id res chain seq x y z
N MET A 1 -50.31 11.70 3.03
CA MET A 1 -49.00 12.36 3.16
C MET A 1 -48.50 12.73 1.78
N ASN A 2 -48.21 14.02 1.55
CA ASN A 2 -47.80 14.55 0.25
C ASN A 2 -46.28 14.79 0.31
N THR A 3 -45.47 13.80 -0.06
CA THR A 3 -44.02 13.95 -0.04
C THR A 3 -43.61 14.82 -1.24
N PRO A 4 -42.94 15.97 -1.04
CA PRO A 4 -42.54 16.84 -2.15
C PRO A 4 -41.64 16.06 -3.12
N LYS A 5 -41.89 16.23 -4.43
CA LYS A 5 -41.12 15.56 -5.50
C LYS A 5 -39.63 15.85 -5.29
N SER A 6 -38.82 14.80 -5.06
CA SER A 6 -37.38 14.94 -4.91
C SER A 6 -36.79 15.53 -6.19
N ARG A 7 -35.84 16.47 -6.04
CA ARG A 7 -35.09 17.01 -7.18
C ARG A 7 -34.38 15.84 -7.87
N LYS A 8 -34.42 15.82 -9.20
CA LYS A 8 -33.66 14.83 -9.97
C LYS A 8 -32.18 14.93 -9.57
N PRO A 9 -31.51 13.80 -9.29
CA PRO A 9 -30.10 13.81 -8.92
C PRO A 9 -29.30 14.54 -10.01
N ARG A 10 -28.46 15.49 -9.59
CA ARG A 10 -27.57 16.23 -10.49
C ARG A 10 -26.64 15.19 -11.13
N ARG A 11 -26.75 15.01 -12.44
CA ARG A 11 -25.84 14.13 -13.17
C ARG A 11 -24.47 14.80 -13.23
N TYR A 12 -23.42 14.00 -13.06
CA TYR A 12 -22.05 14.45 -13.27
C TYR A 12 -21.93 15.09 -14.66
N ILE A 13 -21.55 16.35 -14.69
CA ILE A 13 -21.12 17.04 -15.90
C ILE A 13 -19.60 16.99 -15.80
N ALA A 14 -18.95 16.27 -16.72
CA ALA A 14 -17.51 16.27 -16.77
C ALA A 14 -17.04 17.73 -16.77
N PRO A 15 -16.16 18.14 -15.83
CA PRO A 15 -15.52 19.44 -15.96
C PRO A 15 -14.97 19.48 -17.37
N GLY A 16 -15.29 20.54 -18.14
CA GLY A 16 -14.57 20.77 -19.37
C GLY A 16 -13.10 20.64 -19.03
N LEU A 17 -12.36 19.81 -19.77
CA LEU A 17 -10.90 19.78 -19.68
C LEU A 17 -10.46 21.22 -19.84
N ASN A 18 -10.20 21.90 -18.73
CA ASN A 18 -9.74 23.27 -18.75
C ASN A 18 -8.44 23.19 -19.54
N ALA A 19 -8.43 23.85 -20.70
CA ALA A 19 -7.27 23.90 -21.58
C ALA A 19 -6.10 24.40 -20.72
N ASP A 20 -5.16 23.49 -20.49
CA ASP A 20 -3.91 23.74 -19.80
C ASP A 20 -3.15 24.75 -20.66
N PRO A 21 -2.66 25.89 -20.13
CA PRO A 21 -1.96 26.90 -20.94
C PRO A 21 -0.69 26.39 -21.65
N ALA A 22 -0.25 25.15 -21.40
CA ALA A 22 0.72 24.40 -22.19
C ALA A 22 0.13 23.74 -23.46
N ASP A 23 -0.98 24.27 -23.97
CA ASP A 23 -1.63 23.89 -25.24
C ASP A 23 -0.81 24.35 -26.47
N GLU A 24 0.50 24.07 -26.46
CA GLU A 24 1.22 23.84 -27.71
C GLU A 24 0.70 22.50 -28.27
N GLU A 25 -0.45 22.57 -28.94
CA GLU A 25 -1.04 21.54 -29.80
C GLU A 25 -1.30 20.17 -29.16
N GLY A 26 -2.10 20.07 -28.08
CA GLY A 26 -3.08 18.98 -27.81
C GLY A 26 -2.69 17.50 -27.97
N ASN A 27 -1.42 17.16 -28.12
CA ASN A 27 -0.96 15.85 -28.58
C ASN A 27 -0.38 15.04 -27.42
N TYR A 28 -1.17 14.85 -26.36
CA TYR A 28 -0.78 14.01 -25.22
C TYR A 28 -1.46 12.64 -25.31
N GLU A 29 -0.74 11.61 -24.88
CA GLU A 29 -1.27 10.26 -24.69
C GLU A 29 -1.25 9.91 -23.20
N PRO A 30 -2.36 9.42 -22.61
CA PRO A 30 -2.47 9.13 -21.19
C PRO A 30 -1.77 7.80 -20.83
N SER A 31 -0.45 7.76 -21.01
CA SER A 31 0.39 6.59 -20.77
C SER A 31 1.86 6.98 -20.69
N ILE A 32 2.68 6.08 -20.15
CA ILE A 32 4.15 6.13 -20.26
C ILE A 32 4.54 5.32 -21.49
N LEU A 33 4.86 5.99 -22.61
CA LEU A 33 5.16 5.29 -23.87
C LEU A 33 6.62 4.85 -24.00
N GLN A 34 7.51 5.43 -23.22
CA GLN A 34 8.94 5.12 -23.28
C GLN A 34 9.24 3.87 -22.44
N PRO A 35 9.71 2.76 -23.04
CA PRO A 35 9.90 1.50 -22.33
C PRO A 35 10.85 1.62 -21.13
N PHE A 36 11.95 2.34 -21.30
CA PHE A 36 12.93 2.55 -20.23
C PHE A 36 12.35 3.35 -19.03
N LEU A 37 11.49 4.35 -19.28
CA LEU A 37 10.82 5.08 -18.18
C LEU A 37 9.82 4.17 -17.44
N ALA A 38 9.10 3.32 -18.19
CA ALA A 38 8.20 2.34 -17.61
C ALA A 38 8.95 1.30 -16.76
N GLU A 39 10.15 0.89 -17.18
CA GLU A 39 11.04 0.01 -16.41
C GLU A 39 11.47 0.64 -15.09
N VAL A 40 11.96 1.88 -15.10
CA VAL A 40 12.36 2.59 -13.87
C VAL A 40 11.18 2.75 -12.92
N MET A 41 10.00 3.08 -13.44
CA MET A 41 8.76 3.13 -12.64
C MET A 41 8.38 1.76 -12.07
N GLY A 42 8.55 0.69 -12.85
CA GLY A 42 8.39 -0.68 -12.39
C GLY A 42 9.28 -0.98 -11.20
N ASN A 43 10.57 -0.62 -11.29
CA ASN A 43 11.55 -0.81 -10.21
C ASN A 43 11.18 -0.06 -8.93
N ILE A 44 10.73 1.19 -9.04
CA ILE A 44 10.23 1.97 -7.87
C ILE A 44 9.07 1.24 -7.19
N LEU A 45 8.13 0.70 -7.97
CA LEU A 45 6.95 0.02 -7.43
C LEU A 45 7.27 -1.35 -6.85
N THR A 46 8.24 -2.08 -7.41
CA THR A 46 8.65 -3.40 -6.92
C THR A 46 9.53 -3.33 -5.68
N LEU A 47 10.35 -2.29 -5.52
CA LEU A 47 11.14 -2.06 -4.30
C LEU A 47 10.27 -1.79 -3.07
N TRP A 48 9.08 -1.21 -3.24
CA TRP A 48 8.23 -0.82 -2.12
C TRP A 48 7.82 -1.99 -1.19
N PRO A 49 7.33 -3.13 -1.69
CA PRO A 49 7.11 -4.32 -0.87
C PRO A 49 8.31 -4.80 -0.04
N HIS A 50 9.53 -4.67 -0.56
CA HIS A 50 10.75 -5.05 0.18
C HIS A 50 10.97 -4.10 1.37
N ILE A 51 10.85 -2.79 1.13
CA ILE A 51 10.91 -1.79 2.20
C ILE A 51 9.83 -2.07 3.25
N GLU A 52 8.58 -2.30 2.85
CA GLU A 52 7.51 -2.63 3.80
C GLU A 52 7.81 -3.90 4.61
N GLY A 53 8.41 -4.91 3.99
CA GLY A 53 8.84 -6.14 4.65
C GLY A 53 9.83 -5.88 5.78
N HIS A 54 10.81 -5.01 5.56
CA HIS A 54 11.75 -4.59 6.60
C HIS A 54 11.09 -3.72 7.68
N MET A 55 10.19 -2.81 7.30
CA MET A 55 9.46 -1.99 8.27
C MET A 55 8.56 -2.82 9.18
N ILE A 56 8.09 -3.98 8.74
CA ILE A 56 7.39 -4.95 9.60
C ILE A 56 8.31 -5.50 10.69
N ILE A 57 9.59 -5.77 10.38
CA ILE A 57 10.57 -6.23 11.38
C ILE A 57 10.82 -5.13 12.41
N ILE A 58 11.02 -3.89 11.96
CA ILE A 58 11.13 -2.72 12.84
C ILE A 58 9.89 -2.61 13.73
N PHE A 59 8.71 -2.68 13.13
CA PHE A 59 7.47 -2.62 13.88
C PHE A 59 7.37 -3.73 14.93
N SER A 60 7.82 -4.95 14.61
CA SER A 60 7.88 -6.08 15.54
C SER A 60 8.78 -5.80 16.74
N GLU A 61 9.98 -5.24 16.50
CA GLU A 61 10.90 -4.84 17.56
C GLU A 61 10.26 -3.75 18.45
N LEU A 62 9.63 -2.74 17.85
CA LEU A 62 9.00 -1.63 18.59
C LEU A 62 7.79 -2.05 19.43
N ILE A 63 7.07 -3.10 19.07
CA ILE A 63 5.95 -3.58 19.90
C ILE A 63 6.36 -4.71 20.85
N GLY A 64 7.64 -5.09 20.86
CA GLY A 64 8.14 -6.23 21.64
C GLY A 64 7.50 -7.56 21.24
N ALA A 65 7.12 -7.73 19.97
CA ALA A 65 6.51 -8.97 19.50
C ALA A 65 7.57 -10.07 19.31
N GLU A 66 7.38 -11.21 19.98
CA GLU A 66 8.22 -12.40 19.83
C GLU A 66 8.07 -13.04 18.43
N ASP A 67 6.88 -12.96 17.84
CA ASP A 67 6.58 -13.49 16.51
C ASP A 67 6.33 -12.35 15.50
N VAL A 68 7.23 -12.25 14.52
CA VAL A 68 7.15 -11.30 13.40
C VAL A 68 5.88 -11.51 12.56
N GLY A 69 5.32 -12.73 12.55
CA GLY A 69 4.05 -13.04 11.88
C GLY A 69 2.87 -12.24 12.46
N ASN A 70 2.77 -12.18 13.79
CA ASN A 70 1.74 -11.38 14.46
C ASN A 70 1.94 -9.87 14.21
N ALA A 71 3.19 -9.40 14.30
CA ALA A 71 3.53 -8.01 13.98
C ALA A 71 3.17 -7.64 12.53
N ARG A 72 3.41 -8.55 11.58
CA ARG A 72 3.03 -8.40 10.17
C ARG A 72 1.52 -8.22 10.00
N LEU A 73 0.72 -9.04 10.68
CA LEU A 73 -0.74 -8.94 10.62
C LEU A 73 -1.23 -7.60 11.18
N MET A 74 -0.70 -7.19 12.33
CA MET A 74 -1.02 -5.89 12.93
C MET A 74 -0.62 -4.73 12.01
N PHE A 75 0.62 -4.74 11.49
CA PHE A 75 1.11 -3.70 10.58
C PHE A 75 0.23 -3.57 9.33
N ARG A 76 -0.11 -4.70 8.69
CA ARG A 76 -0.95 -4.71 7.49
C ARG A 76 -2.40 -4.33 7.77
N SER A 77 -2.91 -4.58 8.97
CA SER A 77 -4.27 -4.17 9.37
C SER A 77 -4.45 -2.65 9.43
N ILE A 78 -3.36 -1.89 9.63
CA ILE A 78 -3.37 -0.44 9.54
C ILE A 78 -3.32 -0.06 8.06
N ILE A 79 -4.47 0.19 7.43
CA ILE A 79 -4.56 0.45 5.97
C ILE A 79 -3.86 1.76 5.59
N ASN A 80 -3.99 2.79 6.43
CA ASN A 80 -3.43 4.10 6.13
C ASN A 80 -1.93 4.15 6.45
N GLN A 81 -1.11 4.40 5.42
CA GLN A 81 0.33 4.46 5.55
C GLN A 81 0.85 5.56 6.49
N LYS A 82 0.20 6.74 6.51
CA LYS A 82 0.52 7.81 7.46
C LYS A 82 0.25 7.35 8.90
N ALA A 83 -0.84 6.60 9.11
CA ALA A 83 -1.14 6.04 10.42
C ALA A 83 -0.09 5.01 10.87
N ARG A 84 0.41 4.14 9.97
CA ARG A 84 1.52 3.21 10.28
C ARG A 84 2.75 3.96 10.79
N ILE A 85 3.17 4.99 10.06
CA ILE A 85 4.32 5.84 10.42
C ILE A 85 4.08 6.51 11.78
N SER A 86 2.91 7.10 12.00
CA SER A 86 2.56 7.76 13.27
C SER A 86 2.57 6.79 14.45
N VAL A 87 2.11 5.55 14.27
CA VAL A 87 2.14 4.53 15.31
C VAL A 87 3.58 4.15 15.65
N MET A 88 4.44 3.88 14.66
CA MET A 88 5.85 3.56 14.90
C MET A 88 6.57 4.67 15.66
N LYS A 89 6.39 5.93 15.25
CA LYS A 89 6.94 7.08 15.98
C LYS A 89 6.42 7.19 17.40
N ALA A 90 5.11 7.02 17.59
CA ALA A 90 4.52 7.08 18.93
C ALA A 90 5.06 5.97 19.85
N MET A 91 5.36 4.77 19.33
CA MET A 91 5.99 3.71 20.11
C MET A 91 7.39 4.09 20.56
N LEU A 92 8.21 4.67 19.68
CA LEU A 92 9.55 5.16 20.04
C LEU A 92 9.50 6.29 21.08
N GLU A 93 8.67 7.31 20.84
CA GLU A 93 8.68 8.54 21.65
C GLU A 93 7.99 8.38 23.02
N LYS A 94 7.00 7.47 23.11
CA LYS A 94 6.11 7.41 24.28
C LYS A 94 6.23 6.13 25.10
N SER A 95 6.87 5.09 24.57
CA SER A 95 7.07 3.86 25.34
C SER A 95 8.27 4.02 26.28
N PRO A 96 8.13 3.71 27.59
CA PRO A 96 9.26 3.68 28.51
C PRO A 96 10.33 2.65 28.11
N ASP A 97 9.95 1.63 27.32
CA ASP A 97 10.86 0.56 26.90
C ASP A 97 11.87 1.02 25.83
N HIS A 98 11.68 2.22 25.23
CA HIS A 98 12.53 2.73 24.16
C HIS A 98 13.40 3.93 24.54
N ILE A 99 13.53 4.24 25.84
CA ILE A 99 14.33 5.40 26.30
C ILE A 99 15.80 5.30 25.83
N GLU A 100 16.34 4.08 25.75
CA GLU A 100 17.72 3.82 25.34
C GLU A 100 17.83 3.36 23.87
N THR A 101 16.72 3.37 23.12
CA THR A 101 16.72 2.97 21.72
C THR A 101 17.56 3.94 20.89
N SER A 102 18.34 3.39 19.96
CA SER A 102 19.20 4.18 19.08
C SER A 102 18.40 5.14 18.19
N ASP A 103 18.96 6.32 17.94
CA ASP A 103 18.49 7.32 16.96
C ASP A 103 18.37 6.78 15.52
N TRP A 104 18.92 5.59 15.26
CA TRP A 104 18.78 4.88 14.01
C TRP A 104 17.31 4.62 13.66
N TYR A 105 16.48 4.24 14.64
CA TYR A 105 15.08 3.92 14.38
C TYR A 105 14.28 5.14 13.89
N ASP A 106 14.48 6.30 14.51
CA ASP A 106 13.86 7.55 14.07
C ASP A 106 14.27 7.90 12.64
N ARG A 107 15.56 7.80 12.32
CA ARG A 107 16.10 8.08 10.98
C ARG A 107 15.48 7.17 9.91
N ILE A 108 15.34 5.88 10.22
CA ILE A 108 14.75 4.91 9.29
C ILE A 108 13.25 5.17 9.08
N ILE A 109 12.50 5.48 10.13
CA ILE A 109 11.07 5.79 10.02
C ILE A 109 10.85 7.10 9.25
N ASP A 110 11.71 8.09 9.44
CA ASP A 110 11.68 9.35 8.69
C ASP A 110 11.98 9.14 7.21
N GLU A 111 12.99 8.34 6.90
CA GLU A 111 13.32 8.00 5.52
C GLU A 111 12.18 7.22 4.84
N PHE A 112 11.59 6.26 5.55
CA PHE A 112 10.40 5.54 5.08
C PHE A 112 9.21 6.48 4.81
N ALA A 113 9.00 7.48 5.67
CA ALA A 113 7.94 8.47 5.49
C ALA A 113 8.21 9.37 4.27
N ALA A 114 9.47 9.79 4.08
CA ALA A 114 9.89 10.59 2.93
C ALA A 114 9.72 9.82 1.62
N LEU A 115 10.20 8.57 1.56
CA LEU A 115 10.06 7.70 0.38
C LEU A 115 8.59 7.41 0.08
N ASN A 116 7.77 7.13 1.08
CA ASN A 116 6.32 6.94 0.88
C ASN A 116 5.67 8.16 0.23
N ARG A 117 5.98 9.36 0.71
CA ARG A 117 5.43 10.60 0.17
C ARG A 117 5.79 10.75 -1.31
N ILE A 118 7.07 10.55 -1.63
CA ILE A 118 7.58 10.69 -2.99
C ILE A 118 7.02 9.60 -3.91
N ARG A 119 7.03 8.33 -3.47
CA ARG A 119 6.45 7.19 -4.21
C ARG A 119 4.97 7.41 -4.53
N ASN A 120 4.19 7.94 -3.60
CA ASN A 120 2.75 8.16 -3.83
C ASN A 120 2.46 9.21 -4.89
N ILE A 121 3.32 10.25 -5.02
CA ILE A 121 3.21 11.23 -6.11
C ILE A 121 3.28 10.51 -7.47
N TYR A 122 4.26 9.62 -7.66
CA TYR A 122 4.44 8.91 -8.93
C TYR A 122 3.47 7.74 -9.14
N ALA A 123 3.09 7.04 -8.06
CA ALA A 123 2.22 5.87 -8.16
C ALA A 123 0.74 6.23 -8.39
N HIS A 124 0.31 7.40 -7.91
CA HIS A 124 -1.08 7.86 -8.02
C HIS A 124 -1.26 9.01 -9.02
N GLY A 125 -0.20 9.69 -9.43
CA GLY A 125 -0.28 10.74 -10.43
C GLY A 125 -0.69 10.22 -11.81
N LEU A 126 -1.31 11.10 -12.60
CA LEU A 126 -1.73 10.78 -13.97
C LEU A 126 -0.60 11.09 -14.94
N TRP A 127 -0.19 10.08 -15.70
CA TRP A 127 0.92 10.16 -16.62
C TRP A 127 0.48 10.52 -18.03
N TYR A 128 1.23 11.44 -18.66
CA TYR A 128 1.00 11.88 -20.02
C TYR A 128 2.30 11.91 -20.81
N THR A 129 2.35 11.22 -21.95
CA THR A 129 3.46 11.36 -22.91
C THR A 129 3.06 12.33 -24.02
N HIS A 130 3.88 13.35 -24.26
CA HIS A 130 3.71 14.24 -25.39
C HIS A 130 4.12 13.52 -26.69
N LYS A 131 3.21 13.35 -27.65
CA LYS A 131 3.42 12.50 -28.84
C LYS A 131 4.55 12.97 -29.75
N GLN A 132 4.74 14.27 -29.91
CA GLN A 132 5.81 14.78 -30.80
C GLN A 132 7.19 14.75 -30.13
N THR A 133 7.32 15.37 -28.96
CA THR A 133 8.60 15.47 -28.22
C THR A 133 8.99 14.21 -27.46
N GLN A 134 8.04 13.28 -27.26
CA GLN A 134 8.19 12.12 -26.38
C GLN A 134 8.65 12.53 -24.98
N ARG A 135 8.20 13.69 -24.47
CA ARG A 135 8.45 14.09 -23.07
C ARG A 135 7.35 13.55 -22.16
N LEU A 136 7.73 13.20 -20.93
CA LEU A 136 6.82 12.65 -19.94
C LEU A 136 6.40 13.72 -18.94
N TYR A 137 5.09 13.79 -18.69
CA TYR A 137 4.49 14.73 -17.77
C TYR A 137 3.65 13.99 -16.73
N LEU A 138 3.62 14.55 -15.53
CA LEU A 138 2.84 14.07 -14.40
C LEU A 138 1.87 15.16 -13.95
N ASP A 139 0.61 14.78 -13.82
CA ASP A 139 -0.41 15.56 -13.12
C ASP A 139 -0.56 14.96 -11.72
N GLU A 140 -0.09 15.72 -10.73
CA GLU A 140 -0.06 15.31 -9.33
C GLU A 140 -1.47 15.42 -8.72
N GLU A 141 -1.89 14.41 -7.97
CA GLU A 141 -3.18 14.44 -7.29
C GLU A 141 -3.22 15.60 -6.28
N THR A 142 -4.22 16.47 -6.42
CA THR A 142 -4.50 17.50 -5.42
C THR A 142 -5.63 17.04 -4.51
N ASP A 143 -5.70 17.58 -3.29
CA ASP A 143 -6.76 17.26 -2.32
C ASP A 143 -8.19 17.61 -2.83
N ASN A 144 -8.28 18.33 -3.95
CA ASN A 144 -9.52 18.71 -4.61
C ASN A 144 -9.72 17.87 -5.87
N TYR A 145 -10.68 16.94 -5.81
CA TYR A 145 -11.08 16.08 -6.94
C TYR A 145 -11.48 16.86 -8.21
N GLU A 146 -11.84 18.14 -8.07
CA GLU A 146 -12.30 19.01 -9.15
C GLU A 146 -11.18 19.85 -9.80
N SER A 147 -10.00 19.95 -9.18
CA SER A 147 -8.86 20.72 -9.73
C SER A 147 -7.67 19.81 -9.97
N ARG A 148 -7.37 19.56 -11.25
CA ARG A 148 -6.10 18.96 -11.64
C ARG A 148 -4.99 19.98 -11.52
N GLY A 149 -3.83 19.54 -11.06
CA GLY A 149 -2.65 20.39 -10.96
C GLY A 149 -2.12 20.74 -12.35
N PRO A 150 -1.23 21.75 -12.46
CA PRO A 150 -0.48 21.93 -13.69
C PRO A 150 0.37 20.69 -13.95
N ARG A 151 0.41 20.23 -15.21
CA ARG A 151 1.29 19.12 -15.60
C ARG A 151 2.75 19.53 -15.44
N ARG A 152 3.53 18.75 -14.70
CA ARG A 152 4.98 18.94 -14.55
C ARG A 152 5.74 17.96 -15.42
N GLU A 153 6.75 18.44 -16.15
CA GLU A 153 7.68 17.55 -16.85
C GLU A 153 8.48 16.72 -15.83
N VAL A 154 8.45 15.39 -15.98
CA VAL A 154 9.21 14.45 -15.15
C VAL A 154 10.44 14.01 -15.92
N LYS A 155 11.61 14.24 -15.32
CA LYS A 155 12.88 13.85 -15.93
C LYS A 155 13.23 12.42 -15.55
N VAL A 156 13.80 11.68 -16.50
CA VAL A 156 14.38 10.35 -16.28
C VAL A 156 15.26 10.29 -15.03
N ALA A 157 16.20 11.24 -14.91
CA ALA A 157 17.16 11.28 -13.82
C ALA A 157 16.51 11.42 -12.44
N GLU A 158 15.32 12.05 -12.35
CA GLU A 158 14.55 12.19 -11.12
C GLU A 158 14.03 10.82 -10.64
N LEU A 159 13.49 10.02 -11.57
CA LEU A 159 12.99 8.67 -11.26
C LEU A 159 14.13 7.70 -10.97
N GLN A 160 15.24 7.80 -11.69
CA GLN A 160 16.44 6.98 -11.43
C GLN A 160 16.99 7.28 -10.02
N ALA A 161 17.15 8.55 -9.67
CA ALA A 161 17.63 8.94 -8.34
C ALA A 161 16.70 8.42 -7.22
N LEU A 162 15.38 8.40 -7.45
CA LEU A 162 14.45 7.79 -6.50
C LEU A 162 14.66 6.28 -6.40
N ALA A 163 14.74 5.57 -7.53
CA ALA A 163 14.96 4.13 -7.54
C ALA A 163 16.26 3.75 -6.83
N GLU A 164 17.35 4.47 -7.09
CA GLU A 164 18.65 4.31 -6.43
C GLU A 164 18.55 4.57 -4.92
N ARG A 165 17.86 5.65 -4.52
CA ARG A 165 17.63 5.96 -3.10
C ARG A 165 16.83 4.86 -2.39
N MET A 166 15.79 4.33 -3.04
CA MET A 166 15.01 3.21 -2.51
C MET A 166 15.83 1.93 -2.41
N SER A 167 16.65 1.62 -3.43
CA SER A 167 17.56 0.46 -3.40
C SER A 167 18.57 0.58 -2.27
N ALA A 168 19.25 1.71 -2.15
CA ALA A 168 20.22 1.96 -1.09
C ALA A 168 19.58 1.87 0.31
N PHE A 169 18.32 2.27 0.44
CA PHE A 169 17.57 2.13 1.68
C PHE A 169 17.28 0.66 2.01
N VAL A 170 16.88 -0.15 1.01
CA VAL A 170 16.73 -1.60 1.19
C VAL A 170 18.05 -2.24 1.61
N ASP A 171 19.15 -1.94 0.91
CA ASP A 171 20.48 -2.49 1.22
C ASP A 171 20.93 -2.13 2.65
N ALA A 172 20.67 -0.90 3.09
CA ALA A 172 20.97 -0.46 4.45
C ALA A 172 20.15 -1.19 5.51
N LEU A 173 18.86 -1.46 5.23
CA LEU A 173 18.00 -2.24 6.10
C LEU A 173 18.46 -3.71 6.16
N GLU A 174 18.73 -4.32 5.01
CA GLU A 174 19.22 -5.71 4.93
C GLU A 174 20.54 -5.88 5.69
N ALA A 175 21.50 -4.96 5.53
CA ALA A 175 22.76 -5.00 6.26
C ALA A 175 22.55 -4.98 7.78
N HIS A 176 21.73 -4.04 8.29
CA HIS A 176 21.42 -3.93 9.71
C HIS A 176 20.75 -5.19 10.27
N PHE A 177 19.79 -5.75 9.54
CA PHE A 177 19.08 -6.94 9.99
C PHE A 177 19.93 -8.21 9.92
N THR A 178 20.82 -8.30 8.93
CA THR A 178 21.80 -9.38 8.82
C THR A 178 22.76 -9.37 10.02
N GLU A 179 23.26 -8.20 10.42
CA GLU A 179 24.12 -8.05 11.60
C GLU A 179 23.44 -8.49 12.90
N LYS A 180 22.11 -8.28 12.99
CA LYS A 180 21.28 -8.74 14.10
C LYS A 180 20.85 -10.21 14.02
N GLY A 181 21.18 -10.92 12.94
CA GLY A 181 20.83 -12.33 12.74
C GLY A 181 19.39 -12.59 12.29
N TYR A 182 18.69 -11.58 11.77
CA TYR A 182 17.39 -11.79 11.13
C TYR A 182 17.57 -12.47 9.77
N PRO A 183 16.65 -13.35 9.36
CA PRO A 183 16.66 -13.91 8.02
C PRO A 183 16.41 -12.82 6.98
N SER A 184 17.02 -12.94 5.81
CA SER A 184 16.81 -12.00 4.73
C SER A 184 15.34 -12.00 4.27
N VAL A 185 14.77 -10.80 4.08
CA VAL A 185 13.39 -10.62 3.60
C VAL A 185 13.24 -11.02 2.13
N SER A 186 14.34 -10.98 1.37
CA SER A 186 14.38 -11.33 -0.05
C SER A 186 14.37 -12.84 -0.32
N GLU A 187 14.52 -13.69 0.71
CA GLU A 187 14.34 -15.14 0.55
C GLU A 187 12.85 -15.50 0.46
N PRO A 188 12.37 -16.03 -0.68
CA PRO A 188 10.98 -16.46 -0.80
C PRO A 188 10.72 -17.52 0.28
N SER A 189 9.70 -17.30 1.10
CA SER A 189 9.23 -18.17 2.19
C SER A 189 8.79 -19.54 1.66
N SER A 190 9.74 -20.32 1.18
CA SER A 190 9.56 -21.64 0.57
C SER A 190 9.39 -22.72 1.65
N GLN A 191 9.35 -22.32 2.93
CA GLN A 191 9.22 -23.20 4.09
C GLN A 191 8.03 -22.88 4.98
N ILE A 192 6.99 -22.20 4.48
CA ILE A 192 5.66 -22.47 5.04
C ILE A 192 5.24 -23.81 4.45
N GLN A 193 5.86 -24.89 4.94
CA GLN A 193 5.21 -26.20 4.86
C GLN A 193 3.84 -25.96 5.47
N PRO A 194 2.73 -26.21 4.74
CA PRO A 194 1.42 -26.18 5.37
C PRO A 194 1.57 -27.04 6.61
N GLN A 195 1.37 -26.44 7.80
CA GLN A 195 1.24 -27.24 9.01
C GLN A 195 0.26 -28.32 8.60
N GLN A 196 0.78 -29.54 8.49
CA GLN A 196 -0.07 -30.71 8.39
C GLN A 196 -0.80 -30.65 9.71
N SER A 197 -1.98 -30.00 9.66
CA SER A 197 -3.08 -30.33 10.51
C SER A 197 -3.13 -31.84 10.39
N SER A 198 -2.56 -32.49 11.41
CA SER A 198 -3.00 -33.78 11.86
C SER A 198 -4.49 -33.58 12.16
N ALA A 199 -5.28 -33.58 11.08
CA ALA A 199 -6.61 -34.08 11.10
C ALA A 199 -6.42 -35.50 11.62
N ASP A 200 -6.54 -35.64 12.94
CA ASP A 200 -7.21 -36.78 13.50
C ASP A 200 -8.34 -37.11 12.52
N GLY A 201 -8.21 -38.29 11.91
CA GLY A 201 -9.18 -38.78 10.96
C GLY A 201 -10.58 -38.65 11.56
N PRO A 202 -11.62 -38.55 10.72
CA PRO A 202 -12.97 -38.54 11.22
C PRO A 202 -13.15 -39.78 12.10
N GLU A 203 -13.27 -39.54 13.41
CA GLU A 203 -13.78 -40.51 14.36
C GLU A 203 -15.13 -40.96 13.77
N GLU A 204 -15.22 -42.24 13.39
CA GLU A 204 -16.43 -42.85 12.84
C GLU A 204 -17.58 -42.52 13.77
N ARG A 205 -18.38 -41.51 13.40
CA ARG A 205 -19.61 -41.20 14.12
C ARG A 205 -20.53 -42.38 13.94
N ASN A 206 -20.81 -43.04 15.04
CA ASN A 206 -21.81 -44.09 15.15
C ASN A 206 -23.15 -43.55 14.56
N PRO A 207 -23.75 -44.22 13.57
CA PRO A 207 -24.94 -43.72 12.85
C PRO A 207 -26.23 -43.65 13.69
N GLU A 208 -26.19 -43.93 14.99
CA GLU A 208 -27.38 -43.95 15.86
C GLU A 208 -27.74 -42.58 16.46
N ASP A 209 -26.89 -41.55 16.34
CA ASP A 209 -27.11 -40.26 17.01
C ASP A 209 -27.64 -39.16 16.07
N SER A 210 -28.55 -39.54 15.16
CA SER A 210 -29.26 -38.58 14.33
C SER A 210 -30.35 -37.88 15.14
N PRO A 211 -30.31 -36.55 15.32
CA PRO A 211 -31.40 -35.83 15.96
C PRO A 211 -32.68 -35.94 15.12
N PRO A 212 -33.86 -36.04 15.76
CA PRO A 212 -35.12 -36.21 15.05
C PRO A 212 -35.37 -35.04 14.10
N GLU A 213 -35.80 -35.36 12.87
CA GLU A 213 -36.20 -34.41 11.84
C GLU A 213 -37.20 -33.40 12.42
N ARG A 214 -36.82 -32.12 12.44
CA ARG A 214 -37.78 -31.05 12.73
C ARG A 214 -38.75 -30.95 11.55
N GLY A 215 -39.98 -31.37 11.80
CA GLY A 215 -41.08 -31.24 10.86
C GLY A 215 -41.30 -29.80 10.39
N PRO A 216 -41.95 -29.62 9.23
CA PRO A 216 -42.12 -28.32 8.59
C PRO A 216 -42.94 -27.35 9.47
N PRO A 217 -42.62 -26.05 9.46
CA PRO A 217 -43.36 -25.07 10.24
C PRO A 217 -44.81 -24.94 9.74
N PRO A 218 -45.77 -24.70 10.65
CA PRO A 218 -47.18 -24.54 10.28
C PRO A 218 -47.36 -23.31 9.39
N ARG A 219 -48.07 -23.50 8.27
CA ARG A 219 -48.47 -22.42 7.38
C ARG A 219 -49.45 -21.50 8.11
N SER A 220 -49.04 -20.26 8.35
CA SER A 220 -49.95 -19.19 8.77
C SER A 220 -50.90 -18.88 7.62
N SER A 221 -52.17 -19.26 7.79
CA SER A 221 -53.29 -18.67 7.06
C SER A 221 -53.46 -17.23 7.53
N ARG A 222 -53.38 -16.28 6.60
CA ARG A 222 -53.86 -14.92 6.78
C ARG A 222 -55.24 -14.84 6.13
N ASP A 223 -56.23 -14.52 6.94
CA ASP A 223 -57.52 -13.96 6.53
C ASP A 223 -57.36 -12.49 6.14
#